data_AF-A0A936AY38-F1
#
_entry.id   AF-A0A936AY38-F1
#
_cell.length_a   1.000
_cell.length_b   1.000
_cell.length_c   1.000
_cell.angle_alpha   90.00
_cell.angle_beta   90.00
_cell.angle_gamma   90.00
#
_symmetry.space_group_name_H-M   'P 1'
#
loop_
_entity.id
_entity.type
_entity.pdbx_description
1 polymer ?
#
loop_
_entity_poly.entity_id
_entity_poly.type
_entity_poly.pdbx_seq_one_letter_code
_entity_poly.pdbx_strand_id
1 'polypeptide(L)'
;MEPIIRQKNGATGVISMNPKIIGRYIVTDPEICHGKPTFRGTRIMVWQVLEQVATGMAWETIIEEWRGRVTREAITEAIQLASQAFVEHADEYTLELQPA
;
A
#
# COMPACT_ATOMS: atom_id res chain seq x y z
N MET A 1 21.25 39.56 -19.48
CA MET A 1 19.82 39.90 -19.35
C MET A 1 19.06 38.60 -19.28
N GLU A 2 18.73 38.15 -18.07
CA GLU A 2 17.85 36.99 -17.89
C GLU A 2 16.39 37.43 -18.02
N PRO A 3 15.50 36.60 -18.61
CA PRO A 3 14.08 36.92 -18.64
C PRO A 3 13.46 36.72 -17.25
N ILE A 4 12.78 37.77 -16.78
CA ILE A 4 11.99 37.78 -15.56
C ILE A 4 10.76 36.88 -15.76
N ILE A 5 10.73 35.71 -15.14
CA ILE A 5 9.55 34.84 -15.16
C ILE A 5 8.56 35.36 -14.10
N ARG A 6 7.47 35.99 -14.56
CA ARG A 6 6.37 36.47 -13.71
C ARG A 6 5.59 35.28 -13.13
N GLN A 7 5.52 35.19 -11.81
CA GLN A 7 4.66 34.25 -11.09
C GLN A 7 3.19 34.64 -11.28
N LYS A 8 2.40 33.78 -11.94
CA LYS A 8 0.93 33.87 -11.90
C LYS A 8 0.42 32.86 -10.87
N ASN A 9 -0.08 33.38 -9.76
CA ASN A 9 -0.87 32.64 -8.79
C ASN A 9 -2.17 32.15 -9.44
N GLY A 10 -2.28 30.84 -9.60
CA GLY A 10 -3.54 30.13 -9.79
C GLY A 10 -3.44 28.88 -8.92
N ALA A 11 -4.02 28.92 -7.72
CA ALA A 11 -4.03 27.80 -6.80
C ALA A 11 -5.03 26.73 -7.28
N THR A 12 -4.71 26.05 -8.37
CA THR A 12 -5.21 24.70 -8.62
C THR A 12 -4.13 23.81 -8.03
N GLY A 13 -4.36 23.27 -6.84
CA GLY A 13 -3.42 22.36 -6.20
C GLY A 13 -3.13 21.21 -7.15
N VAL A 14 -1.95 21.22 -7.76
CA VAL A 14 -1.38 20.03 -8.38
C VAL A 14 -1.20 19.03 -7.26
N ILE A 15 -2.17 18.14 -7.08
CA ILE A 15 -1.98 16.95 -6.25
C ILE A 15 -0.77 16.27 -6.86
N SER A 16 0.34 16.24 -6.11
CA SER A 16 1.58 15.62 -6.57
C SER A 16 1.25 14.16 -6.93
N MET A 17 1.09 13.86 -8.22
CA MET A 17 0.77 12.54 -8.80
C MET A 17 2.02 11.64 -8.78
N ASN A 18 2.78 11.69 -7.69
CA ASN A 18 4.02 10.97 -7.57
C ASN A 18 3.80 9.71 -6.73
N PRO A 19 4.47 8.60 -7.09
CA PRO A 19 4.54 7.43 -6.25
C PRO A 19 5.05 7.81 -4.85
N LYS A 20 4.35 7.35 -3.82
CA LYS A 20 4.75 7.44 -2.42
C LYS A 20 5.28 6.09 -1.97
N ILE A 21 6.38 6.11 -1.24
CA ILE A 21 6.99 4.90 -0.68
C ILE A 21 6.37 4.62 0.70
N ILE A 22 6.01 3.36 0.94
CA ILE A 22 5.60 2.84 2.24
C ILE A 22 6.61 1.74 2.62
N GLY A 23 7.44 2.01 3.63
CA GLY A 23 8.51 1.08 4.00
C GLY A 23 9.51 0.87 2.85
N ARG A 24 10.01 -0.36 2.71
CA ARG A 24 11.03 -0.74 1.72
C ARG A 24 10.41 -1.31 0.45
N TYR A 25 9.40 -2.16 0.58
CA TYR A 25 8.85 -3.00 -0.47
C TYR A 25 7.50 -2.53 -1.00
N ILE A 26 6.83 -1.56 -0.38
CA ILE A 26 5.48 -1.13 -0.76
C ILE A 26 5.49 0.31 -1.27
N VAL A 27 4.64 0.58 -2.25
CA VAL A 27 4.41 1.92 -2.80
C VAL A 27 2.93 2.16 -3.02
N THR A 28 2.52 3.42 -3.06
CA THR A 28 1.22 3.85 -3.59
C THR A 28 1.45 4.82 -4.72
N ASP A 29 0.74 4.67 -5.82
CA ASP A 29 0.83 5.55 -6.97
C ASP A 29 -0.60 5.79 -7.48
N PRO A 30 -1.11 7.04 -7.51
CA PRO A 30 -2.46 7.35 -7.97
C PRO A 30 -2.78 6.79 -9.37
N GLU A 31 -1.77 6.64 -10.23
CA GLU A 31 -1.92 6.13 -11.61
C GLU A 31 -1.86 4.60 -11.68
N ILE A 32 -1.46 3.92 -10.60
CA ILE A 32 -1.37 2.45 -10.51
C ILE A 32 -2.40 1.93 -9.52
N CYS A 33 -3.24 0.99 -9.99
CA CYS A 33 -4.24 0.32 -9.14
C CYS A 33 -5.08 1.30 -8.29
N HIS A 34 -5.40 2.48 -8.84
CA HIS A 34 -6.17 3.54 -8.19
C HIS A 34 -5.56 4.03 -6.85
N GLY A 35 -4.23 4.08 -6.76
CA GLY A 35 -3.54 4.50 -5.54
C GLY A 35 -3.49 3.46 -4.44
N LYS A 36 -3.99 2.24 -4.68
CA LYS A 36 -3.90 1.16 -3.69
C LYS A 36 -2.44 0.72 -3.50
N PRO A 37 -2.05 0.30 -2.28
CA PRO A 37 -0.70 -0.18 -2.03
C PRO A 37 -0.35 -1.39 -2.91
N THR A 38 0.80 -1.31 -3.58
CA THR A 38 1.37 -2.38 -4.38
C THR A 38 2.80 -2.68 -3.94
N PHE A 39 3.28 -3.90 -4.23
CA PHE A 39 4.70 -4.19 -4.09
C PHE A 39 5.51 -3.44 -5.16
N ARG A 40 6.62 -2.82 -4.74
CA ARG A 40 7.47 -1.95 -5.57
C ARG A 40 7.85 -2.63 -6.89
N GLY A 41 7.61 -1.93 -7.99
CA GLY A 41 7.92 -2.44 -9.33
C GLY A 41 6.95 -3.52 -9.83
N THR A 42 5.80 -3.69 -9.17
CA THR A 42 4.76 -4.64 -9.55
C THR A 42 3.38 -3.96 -9.59
N ARG A 43 2.39 -4.67 -10.18
CA ARG A 43 0.97 -4.34 -10.04
C ARG A 43 0.24 -5.33 -9.11
N ILE A 44 0.99 -5.98 -8.22
CA ILE A 44 0.46 -6.92 -7.25
C ILE A 44 0.08 -6.10 -6.01
N MET A 45 -1.21 -6.04 -5.72
CA MET A 45 -1.71 -5.26 -4.60
C MET A 45 -1.46 -6.00 -3.29
N VAL A 46 -1.11 -5.25 -2.25
CA VAL A 46 -0.77 -5.81 -0.93
C VAL A 46 -1.90 -6.67 -0.38
N TRP A 47 -3.15 -6.25 -0.55
CA TRP A 47 -4.33 -6.99 -0.07
C TRP A 47 -4.45 -8.40 -0.68
N GLN A 48 -4.02 -8.60 -1.93
CA GLN A 48 -4.09 -9.92 -2.60
C GLN A 48 -3.18 -10.93 -1.90
N VAL A 49 -1.97 -10.49 -1.54
CA VAL A 49 -1.01 -11.31 -0.80
C VAL A 49 -1.48 -11.54 0.64
N LEU A 50 -2.07 -10.53 1.28
CA LEU A 50 -2.65 -10.70 2.61
C LEU A 50 -3.84 -11.67 2.61
N GLU A 51 -4.66 -11.68 1.56
CA GLU A 51 -5.74 -12.66 1.38
C GLU A 51 -5.18 -14.08 1.21
N GLN A 52 -4.15 -14.27 0.38
CA GLN A 52 -3.45 -15.56 0.26
C GLN A 52 -2.92 -16.04 1.63
N VAL A 53 -2.29 -15.15 2.40
CA VAL A 53 -1.84 -15.46 3.77
C VAL A 53 -3.03 -15.83 4.66
N ALA A 54 -4.14 -15.09 4.60
CA ALA A 54 -5.33 -15.35 5.41
C ALA A 54 -6.00 -16.69 5.08
N THR A 55 -5.91 -17.16 3.83
CA THR A 55 -6.37 -18.51 3.44
C THR A 55 -5.45 -19.64 3.93
N GLY A 56 -4.34 -19.31 4.59
CA GLY A 56 -3.37 -20.29 5.08
C GLY A 56 -2.38 -20.78 4.03
N MET A 57 -2.25 -20.08 2.90
CA MET A 57 -1.31 -20.45 1.85
C MET A 57 0.14 -20.36 2.36
N ALA A 58 0.93 -21.41 2.07
CA ALA A 58 2.35 -21.42 2.41
C ALA A 58 3.09 -20.27 1.70
N TRP A 59 4.04 -19.66 2.39
CA TRP A 59 4.74 -18.48 1.88
C TRP A 59 5.53 -18.79 0.60
N GLU A 60 6.12 -19.96 0.52
CA GLU A 60 6.85 -20.44 -0.65
C GLU A 60 5.92 -20.52 -1.88
N THR A 61 4.68 -20.99 -1.68
CA THR A 61 3.66 -21.06 -2.73
C THR A 61 3.22 -19.66 -3.18
N ILE A 62 3.02 -18.73 -2.25
CA ILE A 62 2.72 -17.31 -2.58
C ILE A 62 3.84 -16.72 -3.44
N ILE A 63 5.09 -16.91 -3.03
CA ILE A 63 6.26 -16.40 -3.74
C ILE A 63 6.32 -17.01 -5.14
N GLU A 64 6.08 -18.31 -5.28
CA GLU A 64 6.09 -19.03 -6.55
C GLU A 64 4.95 -18.56 -7.48
N GLU A 65 3.74 -18.38 -6.96
CA GLU A 65 2.57 -17.90 -7.71
C GLU A 65 2.84 -16.53 -8.33
N TRP A 66 3.51 -15.65 -7.59
CA TRP A 66 3.95 -14.33 -8.07
C TRP A 66 5.31 -14.36 -8.77
N ARG A 67 5.83 -15.55 -9.10
CA ARG A 67 7.10 -15.77 -9.83
C ARG A 67 8.30 -15.04 -9.21
N GLY A 68 8.36 -15.03 -7.88
CA GLY A 68 9.41 -14.35 -7.11
C GLY A 68 9.34 -12.84 -7.11
N ARG A 69 8.31 -12.22 -7.72
CA ARG A 69 8.15 -10.75 -7.73
C ARG A 69 7.71 -10.17 -6.39
N VAL A 70 7.16 -11.03 -5.52
CA VAL A 70 6.91 -10.73 -4.11
C VAL A 70 7.83 -11.63 -3.30
N THR A 71 8.78 -11.04 -2.58
CA THR A 71 9.76 -11.81 -1.77
C THR A 71 9.22 -12.08 -0.37
N ARG A 72 9.87 -12.99 0.35
CA ARG A 72 9.58 -13.26 1.77
C ARG A 72 9.60 -11.99 2.62
N GLU A 73 10.58 -11.12 2.39
CA GLU A 73 10.74 -9.86 3.13
C GLU A 73 9.61 -8.88 2.81
N ALA A 74 9.15 -8.84 1.54
CA ALA A 74 8.01 -8.04 1.14
C ALA A 74 6.72 -8.51 1.82
N ILE A 75 6.48 -9.83 1.87
CA ILE A 75 5.34 -10.42 2.60
C ILE A 75 5.43 -10.07 4.10
N THR A 76 6.63 -10.19 4.68
CA THR A 76 6.87 -9.85 6.09
C THR A 76 6.53 -8.40 6.38
N GLU A 77 7.02 -7.46 5.56
CA GLU A 77 6.74 -6.02 5.73
C GLU A 77 5.24 -5.73 5.58
N ALA A 78 4.56 -6.36 4.62
CA ALA A 78 3.11 -6.23 4.45
C ALA A 78 2.33 -6.67 5.69
N ILE A 79 2.69 -7.83 6.27
CA ILE A 79 2.04 -8.34 7.49
C ILE A 79 2.31 -7.44 8.69
N GLN A 80 3.54 -6.94 8.85
CA GLN A 80 3.91 -6.02 9.93
C GLN A 80 3.09 -4.73 9.88
N LEU A 81 3.01 -4.12 8.69
CA LEU A 81 2.22 -2.89 8.49
C LEU A 81 0.72 -3.15 8.68
N ALA A 82 0.20 -4.28 8.20
CA ALA A 82 -1.21 -4.65 8.40
C ALA A 82 -1.53 -4.86 9.89
N SER A 83 -0.64 -5.52 10.62
CA SER A 83 -0.75 -5.73 12.08
C SER A 83 -0.75 -4.39 12.82
N GLN A 84 0.19 -3.50 12.49
CA GLN A 84 0.26 -2.16 13.08
C GLN A 84 -1.00 -1.35 12.78
N ALA A 85 -1.44 -1.30 11.53
CA ALA A 85 -2.65 -0.58 11.13
C ALA A 85 -3.90 -1.14 11.84
N PHE A 86 -4.01 -2.47 12.00
CA PHE A 86 -5.12 -3.06 12.72
C PHE A 86 -5.14 -2.62 14.19
N VAL A 87 -4.00 -2.59 14.86
CA VAL A 87 -3.91 -2.13 16.27
C VAL A 87 -4.23 -0.65 16.38
N GLU A 88 -3.75 0.18 15.46
CA GLU A 88 -3.98 1.64 15.46
C GLU A 88 -5.44 2.03 15.20
N HIS A 89 -6.18 1.19 14.47
CA HIS A 89 -7.56 1.45 14.03
C HIS A 89 -8.56 0.41 14.58
N ALA A 90 -8.21 -0.31 15.63
CA ALA A 90 -9.04 -1.40 16.18
C ALA A 90 -10.42 -0.90 16.67
N ASP A 91 -10.49 0.35 17.11
CA ASP A 91 -11.71 1.02 17.56
C ASP A 91 -12.75 1.15 16.44
N GLU A 92 -12.32 1.33 15.18
CA GLU A 92 -13.22 1.41 14.01
C GLU A 92 -14.01 0.10 13.78
N TYR A 93 -13.55 -1.01 14.33
CA TYR A 93 -14.16 -2.34 14.20
C TYR A 93 -14.90 -2.79 15.46
N THR A 94 -15.00 -1.95 16.49
CA THR A 94 -15.69 -2.30 17.73
C THR A 94 -17.19 -2.37 17.48
N LEU A 95 -17.79 -3.52 17.75
CA LEU A 95 -19.24 -3.68 17.79
C LEU A 95 -19.70 -3.53 19.23
N GLU A 96 -20.72 -2.70 19.47
CA GLU A 96 -21.37 -2.67 20.78
C GLU A 96 -22.05 -4.02 21.03
N LEU A 97 -21.62 -4.70 22.10
CA LEU A 97 -22.31 -5.89 22.59
C LEU A 97 -23.68 -5.45 23.08
N GLN A 98 -24.73 -5.72 22.30
CA GLN A 98 -26.09 -5.61 22.82
C GLN A 98 -26.26 -6.66 23.93
N PRO A 99 -26.68 -6.26 25.15
CA PRO A 99 -27.03 -7.24 26.17
C PRO A 99 -28.18 -8.11 25.64
N ALA A 100 -28.09 -9.41 25.94
CA ALA A 100 -29.09 -10.40 25.58
C ALA A 100 -30.49 -10.08 26.13
#